data_AF-A0A3Q1GSC4-F1
#
_entry.id   AF-A0A3Q1GSC4-F1
#
_cell.length_a   1.000
_cell.length_b   1.000
_cell.length_c   1.000
_cell.angle_alpha   90.00
_cell.angle_beta   90.00
_cell.angle_gamma   90.00
#
_symmetry.space_group_name_H-M   'P 1'
#
loop_
_entity.id
_entity.type
_entity.pdbx_description
1 polymer ?
#
loop_
_entity_poly.entity_id
_entity_poly.type
_entity_poly.pdbx_seq_one_letter_code
_entity_poly.pdbx_strand_id
1 'polypeptide(L)'
;MLLLTGVSPEEQARNRFQSELEFVQCLANPNYLNFLAQRGFLRERPFINYLKYLLYWKEPEYAKRVKRQVLNATSLLFTETLFTQHFRRLQSALQKQK
;
A
#
# COMPACT_ATOMS: atom_id res chain seq x y z
N MET A 1 0.18 14.22 -31.40
CA MET A 1 1.23 13.30 -30.88
C MET A 1 0.71 12.64 -29.60
N LEU A 2 -0.27 11.72 -29.72
CA LEU A 2 -0.95 11.07 -28.57
C LEU A 2 -1.22 9.58 -28.89
N LEU A 3 -0.15 8.82 -29.18
CA LEU A 3 -0.22 7.36 -29.33
C LEU A 3 1.06 6.74 -28.76
N LEU A 4 1.22 6.68 -27.43
CA LEU A 4 2.39 5.99 -26.86
C LEU A 4 2.14 5.00 -25.71
N THR A 5 0.90 4.74 -25.27
CA THR A 5 0.66 3.57 -24.42
C THR A 5 -0.71 2.97 -24.74
N GLY A 6 -0.75 1.85 -25.44
CA GLY A 6 -1.96 1.10 -25.81
C GLY A 6 -2.66 0.39 -24.64
N VAL A 7 -2.68 1.01 -23.46
CA VAL A 7 -3.26 0.46 -22.23
C VAL A 7 -4.51 1.27 -21.92
N SER A 8 -5.66 0.61 -21.84
CA SER A 8 -6.93 1.30 -21.60
C SER A 8 -6.94 1.99 -20.22
N PRO A 9 -7.74 3.05 -20.00
CA PRO A 9 -7.82 3.72 -18.69
C PRO A 9 -8.16 2.77 -17.53
N GLU A 10 -8.96 1.74 -17.80
CA GLU A 10 -9.32 0.70 -16.82
C GLU A 10 -8.12 -0.18 -16.46
N GLU A 11 -7.30 -0.54 -17.44
CA GLU A 11 -6.08 -1.31 -17.20
C GLU A 11 -5.03 -0.50 -16.46
N GLN A 12 -4.92 0.81 -16.73
CA GLN A 12 -4.04 1.71 -15.96
C GLN A 12 -4.49 1.79 -14.49
N ALA A 13 -5.78 1.90 -14.24
CA ALA A 13 -6.34 1.92 -12.88
C ALA A 13 -6.08 0.59 -12.15
N ARG A 14 -6.22 -0.54 -12.85
CA ARG A 14 -5.91 -1.88 -12.31
C ARG A 14 -4.43 -2.03 -12.00
N ASN A 15 -3.54 -1.63 -12.91
CA ASN A 15 -2.09 -1.69 -12.70
C ASN A 15 -1.66 -0.83 -11.52
N ARG A 16 -2.21 0.39 -11.41
CA ARG A 16 -1.95 1.27 -10.27
C ARG A 16 -2.39 0.63 -8.95
N PHE A 17 -3.60 0.08 -8.91
CA PHE A 17 -4.13 -0.60 -7.72
C PHE A 17 -3.24 -1.78 -7.30
N GLN A 18 -2.77 -2.58 -8.26
CA GLN A 18 -1.88 -3.71 -8.02
C GLN A 18 -0.52 -3.25 -7.47
N SER A 19 0.08 -2.23 -8.08
CA SER A 19 1.35 -1.65 -7.61
C SER A 19 1.22 -1.04 -6.21
N GLU A 20 0.11 -0.35 -5.92
CA GLU A 20 -0.17 0.19 -4.59
C GLU A 20 -0.35 -0.93 -3.55
N LEU A 21 -1.01 -2.03 -3.92
CA LEU A 21 -1.18 -3.21 -3.05
C LEU A 21 0.17 -3.87 -2.72
N GLU A 22 1.00 -4.14 -3.73
CA GLU A 22 2.34 -4.70 -3.54
C GLU A 22 3.21 -3.80 -2.66
N PHE A 23 3.13 -2.48 -2.87
CA PHE A 23 3.84 -1.52 -2.04
C PHE A 23 3.37 -1.56 -0.58
N VAL A 24 2.04 -1.60 -0.33
CA VAL A 24 1.49 -1.74 1.02
C VAL A 24 1.94 -3.06 1.68
N GLN A 25 2.02 -4.16 0.93
CA GLN A 25 2.57 -5.43 1.41
C GLN A 25 4.06 -5.34 1.73
N CYS A 26 4.86 -4.60 0.96
CA CYS A 26 6.27 -4.36 1.29
C CYS A 26 6.44 -3.55 2.59
N LEU A 27 5.54 -2.61 2.88
CA LEU A 27 5.56 -1.84 4.14
C LEU A 27 5.30 -2.71 5.39
N ALA A 28 4.82 -3.95 5.23
CA ALA A 28 4.76 -4.92 6.33
C ALA A 28 6.12 -5.31 6.86
N ASN A 29 7.08 -5.39 5.94
CA ASN A 29 8.37 -5.97 6.17
C ASN A 29 9.18 -5.00 7.04
N PRO A 30 9.50 -5.36 8.29
CA PRO A 30 10.24 -4.48 9.17
C PRO A 30 11.62 -4.11 8.60
N ASN A 31 12.24 -4.99 7.80
CA ASN A 31 13.50 -4.69 7.13
C ASN A 31 13.33 -3.62 6.05
N TYR A 32 12.21 -3.63 5.32
CA TYR A 32 11.91 -2.61 4.33
C TYR A 32 11.60 -1.25 4.98
N LEU A 33 10.83 -1.24 6.07
CA LEU A 33 10.61 -0.03 6.86
C LEU A 33 11.92 0.53 7.45
N ASN A 34 12.80 -0.34 7.94
CA ASN A 34 14.12 0.07 8.43
C ASN A 34 14.98 0.65 7.30
N PHE A 35 14.96 0.04 6.11
CA PHE A 35 15.64 0.58 4.93
C PHE A 35 15.11 1.97 4.56
N LEU A 36 13.80 2.16 4.54
CA LEU A 36 13.17 3.46 4.28
C LEU A 36 13.54 4.51 5.34
N ALA A 37 13.60 4.10 6.61
CA ALA A 37 13.99 4.96 7.71
C ALA A 37 15.46 5.39 7.61
N GLN A 38 16.37 4.45 7.34
CA GLN A 38 17.81 4.70 7.20
C GLN A 38 18.13 5.63 6.03
N ARG A 39 17.40 5.50 4.92
CA ARG A 39 17.55 6.36 3.74
C ARG A 39 16.92 7.74 3.90
N GLY A 40 16.14 7.97 4.96
CA GLY A 40 15.50 9.26 5.22
C GLY A 40 14.20 9.49 4.44
N PHE A 41 13.70 8.51 3.67
CA PHE A 41 12.44 8.64 2.92
C PHE A 41 11.25 8.93 3.85
N LEU A 42 11.26 8.40 5.07
CA LEU A 42 10.22 8.69 6.08
C LEU A 42 10.21 10.15 6.58
N ARG A 43 11.18 10.97 6.19
CA ARG A 43 11.26 12.41 6.52
C ARG A 43 10.79 13.30 5.36
N GLU A 44 10.66 12.75 4.16
CA GLU A 44 10.27 13.50 2.98
C GLU A 44 8.76 13.76 3.00
N ARG A 45 8.37 15.04 2.95
CA ARG A 45 6.95 15.45 2.89
C ARG A 45 6.16 14.77 1.75
N PRO A 46 6.69 14.65 0.52
CA PRO A 46 6.00 13.94 -0.55
C PRO A 46 5.72 12.48 -0.20
N PHE A 47 6.70 11.79 0.39
CA PHE A 47 6.57 10.38 0.79
C PHE A 47 5.55 10.22 1.92
N ILE A 48 5.61 11.08 2.93
CA ILE A 48 4.62 11.09 4.03
C ILE A 48 3.20 11.33 3.49
N ASN A 49 3.03 12.24 2.54
CA ASN A 49 1.73 12.48 1.91
C ASN A 49 1.24 11.26 1.13
N TYR A 50 2.14 10.54 0.47
CA TYR A 50 1.82 9.28 -0.19
C TYR A 50 1.42 8.19 0.80
N LEU A 51 2.12 8.06 1.94
CA LEU A 51 1.72 7.13 3.00
C LEU A 51 0.34 7.47 3.60
N LYS A 52 0.02 8.77 3.72
CA LYS A 52 -1.33 9.22 4.13
C LYS A 52 -2.38 8.88 3.09
N TYR A 53 -2.05 9.06 1.81
CA TYR A 53 -2.93 8.65 0.71
C TYR A 53 -3.27 7.16 0.84
N LEU A 54 -2.27 6.29 1.05
CA LEU A 54 -2.46 4.85 1.25
C LEU A 54 -3.30 4.48 2.50
N LEU A 55 -3.71 5.43 3.35
CA LEU A 55 -4.67 5.15 4.41
C LEU A 55 -6.10 4.96 3.87
N TYR A 56 -6.41 5.33 2.62
CA TYR A 56 -7.73 5.06 2.02
C TYR A 56 -8.05 3.56 1.98
N TRP A 57 -7.03 2.70 1.94
CA TRP A 57 -7.17 1.25 1.98
C TRP A 57 -7.83 0.75 3.27
N LYS A 58 -7.84 1.57 4.34
CA LYS A 58 -8.55 1.30 5.60
C LYS A 58 -10.06 1.47 5.48
N GLU A 59 -10.53 2.26 4.51
CA GLU A 59 -11.96 2.46 4.28
C GLU A 59 -12.63 1.14 3.90
N PRO A 60 -13.80 0.81 4.49
CA PRO A 60 -14.44 -0.49 4.36
C PRO A 60 -14.82 -0.84 2.92
N GLU A 61 -15.06 0.18 2.09
CA GLU A 61 -15.35 0.03 0.66
C GLU A 61 -14.16 -0.56 -0.12
N TYR A 62 -12.95 -0.07 0.17
CA TYR A 62 -11.72 -0.53 -0.47
C TYR A 62 -11.22 -1.82 0.15
N ALA A 63 -11.29 -1.96 1.48
CA ALA A 63 -10.95 -3.19 2.20
C ALA A 63 -11.73 -4.41 1.66
N LYS A 64 -13.04 -4.25 1.37
CA LYS A 64 -13.87 -5.29 0.75
C LYS A 64 -13.43 -5.63 -0.68
N ARG A 65 -12.96 -4.65 -1.46
CA ARG A 65 -12.48 -4.86 -2.84
C ARG A 65 -11.13 -5.58 -2.85
N VAL A 66 -10.21 -5.20 -1.97
CA VAL A 66 -8.95 -5.94 -1.75
C VAL A 66 -9.26 -7.36 -1.36
N LYS A 67 -10.12 -7.55 -0.34
CA LYS A 67 -10.50 -8.85 0.15
C LYS A 67 -11.03 -9.70 -0.99
N ARG A 68 -11.93 -9.17 -1.82
CA ARG A 68 -12.49 -9.90 -2.97
C ARG A 68 -11.44 -10.23 -4.06
N GLN A 69 -10.49 -9.34 -4.33
CA GLN A 69 -9.42 -9.53 -5.32
C GLN A 69 -8.20 -10.32 -4.82
N VAL A 70 -8.04 -10.49 -3.50
CA VAL A 70 -6.96 -11.28 -2.89
C VAL A 70 -7.49 -12.66 -2.46
N LEU A 71 -8.80 -12.80 -2.23
CA LEU A 71 -9.47 -14.08 -1.92
C LEU A 71 -9.41 -15.12 -3.04
N ASN A 72 -9.14 -14.71 -4.28
CA ASN A 72 -8.85 -15.63 -5.40
C ASN A 72 -7.41 -16.19 -5.34
N ALA A 73 -6.53 -15.63 -4.51
CA ALA A 73 -5.17 -16.10 -4.25
C ALA A 73 -5.10 -16.69 -2.83
N THR A 74 -5.28 -18.00 -2.77
CA THR A 74 -5.02 -18.97 -1.71
C THR A 74 -4.20 -18.50 -0.47
N SER A 75 -4.78 -17.69 0.43
CA SER A 75 -4.45 -17.71 1.87
C SER A 75 -5.44 -16.85 2.68
N LEU A 76 -6.48 -17.48 3.22
CA LEU A 76 -7.66 -16.81 3.78
C LEU A 76 -7.49 -16.32 5.23
N LEU A 77 -6.50 -16.83 5.97
CA LEU A 77 -6.28 -16.46 7.38
C LEU A 77 -5.10 -15.51 7.60
N PHE A 78 -4.10 -15.49 6.72
CA PHE A 78 -2.92 -14.66 6.93
C PHE A 78 -3.24 -13.18 6.63
N THR A 79 -4.07 -12.92 5.62
CA THR A 79 -4.23 -11.60 5.00
C THR A 79 -4.97 -10.58 5.88
N GLU A 80 -6.01 -10.96 6.62
CA GLU A 80 -6.77 -10.04 7.48
C GLU A 80 -5.94 -9.57 8.69
N THR A 81 -5.25 -10.52 9.34
CA THR A 81 -4.36 -10.23 10.47
C THR A 81 -3.16 -9.43 10.00
N LEU A 82 -2.57 -9.80 8.86
CA LEU A 82 -1.52 -9.04 8.22
C LEU A 82 -1.96 -7.61 7.97
N PHE A 83 -3.05 -7.38 7.24
CA PHE A 83 -3.51 -6.04 6.88
C PHE A 83 -3.70 -5.16 8.13
N THR A 84 -4.36 -5.69 9.16
CA THR A 84 -4.53 -4.98 10.44
C THR A 84 -3.20 -4.71 11.15
N GLN A 85 -2.24 -5.64 11.10
CA GLN A 85 -0.91 -5.46 11.68
C GLN A 85 -0.04 -4.48 10.87
N HIS A 86 -0.20 -4.45 9.55
CA HIS A 86 0.50 -3.54 8.64
C HIS A 86 0.08 -2.09 8.90
N PHE A 87 -1.23 -1.81 8.93
CA PHE A 87 -1.73 -0.46 9.18
C PHE A 87 -1.26 0.06 10.53
N ARG A 88 -1.27 -0.79 11.57
CA ARG A 88 -0.73 -0.42 12.88
C ARG A 88 0.76 -0.06 12.81
N ARG A 89 1.58 -0.87 12.13
CA ARG A 89 3.03 -0.58 11.96
C ARG A 89 3.28 0.70 11.18
N LEU A 90 2.54 0.93 10.09
CA LEU A 90 2.63 2.15 9.30
C LEU A 90 2.29 3.38 10.15
N GLN A 91 1.19 3.32 10.90
CA GLN A 91 0.81 4.40 11.80
C GLN A 91 1.84 4.64 12.89
N SER A 92 2.38 3.59 13.51
CA SER A 92 3.46 3.73 14.49
C SER A 92 4.71 4.35 13.87
N ALA A 93 5.07 4.00 12.63
CA ALA A 93 6.20 4.59 11.93
C ALA A 93 5.99 6.08 11.63
N LEU A 94 4.77 6.49 11.29
CA LEU A 94 4.41 7.90 11.06
C LEU A 94 4.36 8.72 12.36
N GLN A 95 3.91 8.15 13.48
CA GLN A 95 3.84 8.84 14.77
C GLN A 95 5.21 9.06 15.42
N LYS A 96 6.17 8.16 15.19
CA LYS A 96 7.56 8.26 15.71
C LYS A 96 8.40 9.37 15.03
N GLN A 97 7.86 10.07 14.05
CA GLN A 97 8.56 11.14 13.30
C GLN A 97 8.02 12.55 13.61
N LYS A 98 7.16 12.69 14.62
CA LYS A 98 6.83 13.98 15.26
C LYS A 98 7.80 14.24 16.42
#